data_AF-A0A9R0VZ95-F1
#
_entry.id   AF-A0A9R0VZ95-F1
#
_cell.length_a   1.000
_cell.length_b   1.000
_cell.length_c   1.000
_cell.angle_alpha   90.00
_cell.angle_beta   90.00
_cell.angle_gamma   90.00
#
_symmetry.space_group_name_H-M   'P 1'
#
loop_
_entity.id
_entity.type
_entity.pdbx_description
1 polymer ?
#
loop_
_entity_poly.entity_id
_entity_poly.type
_entity_poly.pdbx_seq_one_letter_code
_entity_poly.pdbx_strand_id
1 'polypeptide(L)'
;MEATATLTLSSSPAGARRSPARPTVASLHLRRVPTLSFHLRGAQGPAAFRALSSPFPGCRRRRRSGMVVRAEMFGQLTTGLESAWNKLRGVDRLTKENIAEPMRDIRRALLEADVSVPVARSFIESVTEKAIGTDVIRGVQPEQQLVKVVNDELVQLMGGEVSDLVFAKTGPTVILLAGLQGVGKTTVCAKLAFYLKKMGKSCMLVAADVYRPAAIDQLTILGKKVGVPVYSEGTEAKPSEIAKNGLKEAKSKKTDVVIVDTAGRLQVDKAMMNELKEVKKAVKPTEILLVVDAMTGQEAAALVGAFNVEIGITGAILTKLDGDSRGGAALSIKEGVWKAHQVHRPRRTC
;
A
#
# COMPACT_ATOMS: atom_id res chain seq x y z
N MET A 1 52.20 14.45 -36.65
CA MET A 1 51.88 14.76 -35.24
C MET A 1 50.66 13.95 -34.87
N GLU A 2 50.85 12.71 -34.45
CA GLU A 2 49.81 11.88 -33.83
C GLU A 2 50.54 10.99 -32.82
N ALA A 3 50.20 11.16 -31.54
CA ALA A 3 50.83 10.47 -30.43
C ALA A 3 49.92 9.34 -29.96
N THR A 4 50.38 8.12 -30.18
CA THR A 4 49.84 6.86 -29.65
C THR A 4 50.50 6.61 -28.30
N ALA A 5 49.72 6.38 -27.24
CA ALA A 5 50.26 5.96 -25.93
C ALA A 5 49.53 4.71 -25.42
N THR A 6 50.26 3.61 -25.51
CA THR A 6 49.99 2.25 -25.04
C THR A 6 50.42 2.14 -23.57
N LEU A 7 49.63 1.51 -22.70
CA LEU A 7 50.12 1.03 -21.39
C LEU A 7 49.57 -0.36 -21.09
N THR A 8 50.48 -1.34 -21.08
CA THR A 8 50.28 -2.73 -20.68
C THR A 8 51.05 -3.04 -19.40
N LEU A 9 50.31 -3.57 -18.42
CA LEU A 9 50.57 -4.74 -17.55
C LEU A 9 51.85 -4.89 -16.67
N SER A 10 51.57 -5.52 -15.52
CA SER A 10 52.42 -6.41 -14.67
C SER A 10 53.10 -5.74 -13.46
N SER A 11 53.28 -6.36 -12.29
CA SER A 11 52.84 -7.63 -11.67
C SER A 11 53.20 -7.57 -10.18
N SER A 12 52.53 -8.38 -9.33
CA SER A 12 52.78 -8.61 -7.89
C SER A 12 54.23 -9.07 -7.58
N PRO A 13 54.71 -9.10 -6.30
CA PRO A 13 54.36 -10.21 -5.38
C PRO A 13 54.34 -9.92 -3.85
N ALA A 14 53.57 -10.77 -3.16
CA ALA A 14 53.70 -11.40 -1.83
C ALA A 14 54.60 -10.83 -0.70
N GLY A 15 54.07 -10.85 0.55
CA GLY A 15 54.89 -11.13 1.74
C GLY A 15 54.38 -10.68 3.12
N ALA A 16 54.01 -11.66 3.95
CA ALA A 16 54.25 -11.75 5.41
C ALA A 16 53.24 -11.19 6.47
N ARG A 17 52.56 -12.16 7.13
CA ARG A 17 52.39 -12.41 8.58
C ARG A 17 51.82 -11.32 9.51
N ARG A 18 50.67 -11.63 10.14
CA ARG A 18 50.50 -11.99 11.58
C ARG A 18 49.00 -12.16 11.92
N SER A 19 48.69 -13.24 12.65
CA SER A 19 47.48 -13.43 13.48
C SER A 19 47.95 -13.85 14.89
N PRO A 20 47.11 -14.07 15.92
CA PRO A 20 45.67 -13.85 16.07
C PRO A 20 45.29 -13.16 17.41
N ALA A 21 44.01 -12.80 17.62
CA ALA A 21 43.42 -12.73 18.96
C ALA A 21 41.89 -12.91 18.90
N ARG A 22 41.41 -14.02 19.45
CA ARG A 22 40.02 -14.23 19.90
C ARG A 22 39.83 -13.56 21.28
N PRO A 23 38.60 -13.25 21.68
CA PRO A 23 38.21 -13.39 23.08
C PRO A 23 37.30 -14.60 23.27
N THR A 24 37.58 -15.27 24.37
CA THR A 24 36.98 -16.47 24.93
C THR A 24 35.65 -16.22 25.63
N VAL A 25 34.88 -17.29 25.68
CA VAL A 25 33.69 -17.55 26.47
C VAL A 25 33.95 -17.32 27.97
N ALA A 26 33.01 -16.67 28.66
CA ALA A 26 32.89 -16.72 30.12
C ALA A 26 31.48 -17.19 30.49
N SER A 27 31.43 -18.43 30.94
CA SER A 27 30.32 -19.12 31.56
C SER A 27 30.01 -18.50 32.91
N LEU A 28 28.75 -18.17 33.20
CA LEU A 28 28.30 -17.86 34.56
C LEU A 28 27.14 -18.77 34.94
N HIS A 29 27.37 -19.43 36.06
CA HIS A 29 26.62 -20.52 36.66
C HIS A 29 25.16 -20.21 36.98
N LEU A 30 24.33 -21.25 36.81
CA LEU A 30 23.04 -21.43 37.44
C LEU A 30 23.11 -21.18 38.96
N ARG A 31 22.17 -20.40 39.48
CA ARG A 31 21.61 -20.60 40.82
C ARG A 31 20.09 -20.73 40.72
N ARG A 32 19.62 -21.93 41.06
CA ARG A 32 18.21 -22.26 41.34
C ARG A 32 17.78 -21.62 42.64
N VAL A 33 16.57 -21.04 42.69
CA VAL A 33 15.80 -20.73 43.90
C VAL A 33 14.31 -21.01 43.59
N PRO A 34 13.51 -21.54 44.53
CA PRO A 34 12.53 -22.59 44.22
C PRO A 34 11.11 -22.09 43.97
N THR A 35 10.37 -22.95 43.27
CA THR A 35 8.91 -22.95 43.10
C THR A 35 8.19 -23.14 44.43
N LEU A 36 7.38 -22.16 44.83
CA LEU A 36 6.31 -22.35 45.82
C LEU A 36 5.06 -22.87 45.11
N SER A 37 4.74 -24.15 45.34
CA SER A 37 3.40 -24.70 45.12
C SER A 37 2.56 -24.42 46.36
N PHE A 38 1.40 -23.77 46.19
CA PHE A 38 0.35 -23.77 47.19
C PHE A 38 -0.75 -24.74 46.76
N HIS A 39 -0.86 -25.83 47.51
CA HIS A 39 -2.01 -26.71 47.58
C HIS A 39 -3.01 -26.13 48.58
N LEU A 40 -4.29 -26.06 48.21
CA LEU A 40 -5.40 -26.05 49.16
C LEU A 40 -6.51 -26.98 48.65
N ARG A 41 -6.59 -28.17 49.27
CA ARG A 41 -7.86 -28.89 49.54
C ARG A 41 -8.65 -28.01 50.53
N GLY A 42 -9.96 -27.95 50.63
CA GLY A 42 -11.09 -28.67 50.05
C GLY A 42 -12.28 -28.38 50.99
N ALA A 43 -13.50 -28.27 50.47
CA ALA A 43 -14.72 -28.35 51.28
C ALA A 43 -15.88 -28.84 50.40
N GLN A 44 -16.48 -29.96 50.82
CA GLN A 44 -17.69 -30.61 50.29
C GLN A 44 -18.92 -29.91 50.93
N GLY A 45 -19.95 -29.46 50.21
CA GLY A 45 -21.13 -30.20 49.67
C GLY A 45 -22.42 -29.58 50.26
N PRO A 46 -23.67 -30.00 49.92
CA PRO A 46 -24.22 -30.57 48.68
C PRO A 46 -25.57 -29.89 48.24
N ALA A 47 -26.31 -30.56 47.33
CA ALA A 47 -27.69 -30.34 46.85
C ALA A 47 -27.83 -29.53 45.53
N ALA A 48 -27.84 -30.20 44.38
CA ALA A 48 -29.01 -30.83 43.74
C ALA A 48 -29.96 -29.82 43.08
N PHE A 49 -29.79 -29.57 41.78
CA PHE A 49 -30.93 -29.44 40.86
C PHE A 49 -30.51 -29.88 39.47
N ARG A 50 -31.28 -30.83 38.95
CA ARG A 50 -31.13 -31.47 37.65
C ARG A 50 -32.07 -30.75 36.66
N ALA A 51 -31.64 -30.71 35.40
CA ALA A 51 -32.43 -30.46 34.19
C ALA A 51 -32.88 -29.02 33.90
N LEU A 52 -32.35 -28.44 32.83
CA LEU A 52 -33.02 -28.46 31.52
C LEU A 52 -32.07 -27.96 30.43
N SER A 53 -31.86 -28.83 29.47
CA SER A 53 -31.18 -28.60 28.20
C SER A 53 -31.98 -27.65 27.31
N SER A 54 -31.34 -26.59 26.82
CA SER A 54 -31.76 -25.90 25.59
C SER A 54 -30.54 -25.67 24.69
N PRO A 55 -30.58 -26.04 23.40
CA PRO A 55 -29.45 -25.92 22.49
C PRO A 55 -29.49 -24.56 21.80
N PHE A 56 -28.78 -23.56 22.35
CA PHE A 56 -28.41 -22.38 21.58
C PHE A 56 -26.90 -22.43 21.35
N PRO A 57 -26.42 -22.67 20.11
CA PRO A 57 -25.01 -22.49 19.80
C PRO A 57 -24.72 -20.98 19.83
N GLY A 58 -24.30 -20.51 21.00
CA GLY A 58 -23.72 -19.20 21.19
C GLY A 58 -22.57 -19.02 20.22
N CYS A 59 -22.76 -18.14 19.24
CA CYS A 59 -21.75 -17.68 18.32
C CYS A 59 -20.62 -17.02 19.14
N ARG A 60 -19.61 -17.81 19.54
CA ARG A 60 -18.35 -17.28 20.05
C ARG A 60 -17.73 -16.51 18.89
N ARG A 61 -17.93 -15.19 18.89
CA ARG A 61 -17.14 -14.23 18.11
C ARG A 61 -15.67 -14.51 18.45
N ARG A 62 -15.03 -15.30 17.60
CA ARG A 62 -13.59 -15.50 17.61
C ARG A 62 -13.00 -14.11 17.36
N ARG A 63 -12.50 -13.46 18.42
CA ARG A 63 -11.68 -12.26 18.31
C ARG A 63 -10.62 -12.59 17.28
N ARG A 64 -10.77 -12.08 16.06
CA ARG A 64 -9.70 -12.09 15.07
C ARG A 64 -8.56 -11.36 15.76
N SER A 65 -7.50 -12.08 16.08
CA SER A 65 -6.23 -11.47 16.45
C SER A 65 -5.92 -10.53 15.29
N GLY A 66 -6.11 -9.23 15.51
CA GLY A 66 -5.71 -8.23 14.56
C GLY A 66 -4.24 -8.46 14.34
N MET A 67 -3.88 -8.87 13.12
CA MET A 67 -2.52 -8.78 12.66
C MET A 67 -2.24 -7.28 12.62
N VAL A 68 -1.72 -6.74 13.73
CA VAL A 68 -1.20 -5.39 13.78
C VAL A 68 0.02 -5.42 12.88
N VAL A 69 -0.17 -5.03 11.62
CA VAL A 69 0.93 -4.70 10.75
C VAL A 69 1.58 -3.49 11.41
N ARG A 70 2.71 -3.68 12.09
CA ARG A 70 3.57 -2.57 12.50
C ARG A 70 4.00 -1.89 11.21
N ALA A 71 3.50 -0.68 10.98
CA ALA A 71 3.84 0.11 9.81
C ALA A 71 5.27 0.64 9.98
N GLU A 72 6.27 -0.20 9.71
CA GLU A 72 7.68 0.22 9.62
C GLU A 72 7.89 1.28 8.53
N MET A 73 6.99 1.34 7.54
CA MET A 73 6.94 2.32 6.43
C MET A 73 6.97 3.79 6.87
N PHE A 74 6.41 4.14 8.04
CA PHE A 74 6.31 5.54 8.51
C PHE A 74 7.31 5.88 9.63
N GLY A 75 8.29 5.02 9.91
CA GLY A 75 9.23 5.22 11.02
C GLY A 75 10.00 6.54 10.92
N GLN A 76 10.55 6.86 9.75
CA GLN A 76 11.32 8.10 9.53
C GLN A 76 10.44 9.35 9.66
N LEU A 77 9.22 9.32 9.13
CA LEU A 77 8.26 10.40 9.31
C LEU A 77 7.93 10.60 10.79
N THR A 78 7.73 9.51 11.53
CA THR A 78 7.41 9.55 12.96
C THR A 78 8.51 10.25 13.76
N THR A 79 9.78 9.88 13.55
CA THR A 79 10.92 10.53 14.23
C THR A 79 11.04 12.02 13.89
N GLY A 80 10.80 12.39 12.63
CA GLY A 80 10.83 13.78 12.20
C GLY A 80 9.71 14.63 12.84
N LEU A 81 8.51 14.07 12.95
CA LEU A 81 7.37 14.71 13.63
C LEU A 81 7.61 14.86 15.14
N GLU A 82 8.16 13.83 15.79
CA GLU A 82 8.49 13.87 17.22
C GLU A 82 9.50 14.99 17.54
N SER A 83 10.53 15.15 16.69
CA SER A 83 11.49 16.25 16.80
C SER A 83 10.82 17.62 16.73
N ALA A 84 9.87 17.80 15.80
CA ALA A 84 9.16 19.06 15.60
C ALA A 84 8.30 19.44 16.82
N TRP A 85 7.61 18.48 17.44
CA TRP A 85 6.76 18.75 18.61
C TRP A 85 7.56 18.99 19.89
N ASN A 86 8.73 18.34 20.05
CA ASN A 86 9.61 18.58 21.19
C ASN A 86 10.07 20.05 21.30
N LYS A 87 10.13 20.78 20.18
CA LYS A 87 10.47 22.21 20.14
C LYS A 87 9.35 23.12 20.64
N LEU A 88 8.13 22.61 20.78
CA LEU A 88 6.98 23.35 21.29
C LEU A 88 6.74 23.12 22.79
N ARG A 89 7.60 22.33 23.45
CA ARG A 89 7.55 22.13 24.90
C ARG A 89 7.75 23.46 25.62
N GLY A 90 6.81 23.80 26.51
CA GLY A 90 6.86 25.03 27.29
C GLY A 90 6.37 26.28 26.56
N VAL A 91 5.79 26.13 25.35
CA VAL A 91 5.09 27.22 24.67
C VAL A 91 3.64 27.26 25.14
N ASP A 92 3.15 28.43 25.56
CA ASP A 92 1.78 28.62 26.07
C ASP A 92 0.74 28.83 24.96
N ARG A 93 1.17 29.36 23.79
CA ARG A 93 0.29 29.66 22.66
C ARG A 93 0.98 29.44 21.31
N LEU A 94 0.23 28.87 20.36
CA LEU A 94 0.65 28.78 18.96
C LEU A 94 0.56 30.16 18.30
N THR A 95 1.70 30.73 17.92
CA THR A 95 1.81 31.94 17.12
C THR A 95 2.57 31.66 15.82
N LYS A 96 2.52 32.59 14.87
CA LYS A 96 3.23 32.46 13.58
C LYS A 96 4.74 32.28 13.76
N GLU A 97 5.29 32.95 14.76
CA GLU A 97 6.72 32.95 15.06
C GLU A 97 7.16 31.61 15.66
N ASN A 98 6.41 31.10 16.63
CA ASN A 98 6.75 29.86 17.35
C ASN A 98 6.52 28.60 16.50
N ILE A 99 5.59 28.64 15.54
CA ILE A 99 5.26 27.46 14.71
C ILE A 99 6.15 27.34 13.47
N ALA A 100 6.84 28.40 13.06
CA ALA A 100 7.61 28.43 11.81
C ALA A 100 8.73 27.38 11.76
N GLU A 101 9.45 27.19 12.87
CA GLU A 101 10.52 26.19 12.95
C GLU A 101 9.99 24.75 12.96
N PRO A 102 9.01 24.37 13.82
CA PRO A 102 8.35 23.07 13.73
C PRO A 102 7.80 22.74 12.34
N MET A 103 7.18 23.71 11.65
CA MET A 103 6.69 23.49 10.28
C MET A 103 7.81 23.20 9.27
N ARG A 104 8.99 23.81 9.43
CA ARG A 104 10.15 23.51 8.58
C ARG A 104 10.66 22.09 8.81
N ASP A 105 10.69 21.63 10.06
CA ASP A 105 11.09 20.27 10.39
C ASP A 105 10.09 19.23 9.86
N ILE A 106 8.79 19.48 10.01
CA ILE A 106 7.75 18.62 9.45
C ILE A 106 7.86 18.57 7.92
N ARG A 107 8.09 19.71 7.27
CA ARG A 107 8.31 19.76 5.81
C ARG A 107 9.52 18.91 5.43
N ARG A 108 10.63 19.03 6.15
CA ARG A 108 11.84 18.25 5.90
C ARG A 108 11.57 16.76 6.07
N ALA A 109 10.88 16.36 7.14
CA ALA A 109 10.51 14.97 7.38
C ALA A 109 9.62 14.39 6.26
N LEU A 110 8.67 15.17 5.74
CA LEU A 110 7.84 14.77 4.60
C LEU A 110 8.66 14.59 3.32
N LEU A 111 9.62 15.48 3.06
CA LEU A 111 10.50 15.37 1.89
C LEU A 111 11.48 14.20 2.01
N GLU A 112 12.06 13.98 3.19
CA GLU A 112 12.89 12.81 3.49
C GLU A 112 12.07 11.52 3.31
N ALA A 113 10.78 11.55 3.60
CA ALA A 113 9.83 10.47 3.37
C ALA A 113 9.39 10.29 1.89
N ASP A 114 10.05 10.96 0.94
CA ASP A 114 9.74 10.94 -0.50
C ASP A 114 8.32 11.42 -0.86
N VAL A 115 7.72 12.30 -0.04
CA VAL A 115 6.49 13.01 -0.39
C VAL A 115 6.80 14.05 -1.47
N SER A 116 5.93 14.19 -2.47
CA SER A 116 6.11 15.20 -3.51
C SER A 116 6.12 16.63 -2.94
N VAL A 117 7.01 17.47 -3.46
CA VAL A 117 7.17 18.87 -3.01
C VAL A 117 5.84 19.66 -3.04
N PRO A 118 4.99 19.55 -4.07
CA PRO A 118 3.71 20.27 -4.10
C PRO A 118 2.75 19.82 -2.98
N VAL A 119 2.72 18.51 -2.68
CA VAL A 119 1.87 17.94 -1.62
C VAL A 119 2.37 18.37 -0.25
N ALA A 120 3.69 18.26 0.00
CA ALA A 120 4.28 18.70 1.26
C ALA A 120 4.05 20.19 1.49
N ARG A 121 4.15 21.02 0.45
CA ARG A 121 3.87 22.45 0.53
C ARG A 121 2.40 22.73 0.90
N SER A 122 1.46 22.15 0.15
CA SER A 122 0.02 22.33 0.41
C SER A 122 -0.38 21.86 1.80
N PHE A 123 0.21 20.75 2.26
CA PHE A 123 -0.01 20.21 3.60
C PHE A 123 0.45 21.20 4.68
N ILE A 124 1.66 21.73 4.58
CA ILE A 124 2.19 22.69 5.56
C ILE A 124 1.39 24.00 5.58
N GLU A 125 0.97 24.49 4.41
CA GLU A 125 0.10 25.68 4.31
C GLU A 125 -1.22 25.45 5.06
N SER A 126 -1.90 24.33 4.81
CA SER A 126 -3.15 23.95 5.49
C SER A 126 -3.00 23.76 7.01
N VAL A 127 -1.95 23.05 7.44
CA VAL A 127 -1.65 22.86 8.88
C VAL A 127 -1.38 24.19 9.57
N THR A 128 -0.62 25.08 8.93
CA THR A 128 -0.27 26.39 9.50
C THR A 128 -1.52 27.25 9.71
N GLU A 129 -2.41 27.30 8.72
CA GLU A 129 -3.68 28.03 8.82
C GLU A 129 -4.56 27.49 9.95
N LYS A 130 -4.73 26.17 10.04
CA LYS A 130 -5.55 25.52 11.08
C LYS A 130 -4.95 25.65 12.47
N ALA A 131 -3.62 25.57 12.59
CA ALA A 131 -2.93 25.66 13.88
C ALA A 131 -2.99 27.08 14.49
N ILE A 132 -2.95 28.13 13.65
CA ILE A 132 -3.09 29.52 14.11
C ILE A 132 -4.55 29.88 14.37
N GLY A 133 -5.48 29.35 13.57
CA GLY A 133 -6.91 29.66 13.64
C GLY A 133 -7.69 28.93 14.74
N THR A 134 -7.09 27.95 15.42
CA THR A 134 -7.76 27.21 16.51
C THR A 134 -7.46 27.89 17.85
N ASP A 135 -8.47 28.49 18.48
CA ASP A 135 -8.35 29.02 19.84
C ASP A 135 -7.83 27.93 20.81
N VAL A 136 -6.92 28.32 21.71
CA VAL A 136 -6.31 27.40 22.67
C VAL A 136 -7.41 26.79 23.54
N ILE A 137 -7.64 25.49 23.41
CA ILE A 137 -8.58 24.77 24.25
C ILE A 137 -8.00 24.78 25.67
N ARG A 138 -8.70 25.41 26.62
CA ARG A 138 -8.25 25.49 28.02
C ARG A 138 -7.97 24.08 28.55
N GLY A 139 -6.74 23.86 29.02
CA GLY A 139 -6.30 22.58 29.60
C GLY A 139 -5.63 21.61 28.64
N VAL A 140 -5.49 21.94 27.35
CA VAL A 140 -4.72 21.15 26.38
C VAL A 140 -3.39 21.84 26.09
N GLN A 141 -2.28 21.10 26.16
CA GLN A 141 -0.97 21.66 25.83
C GLN A 141 -0.86 21.95 24.33
N PRO A 142 -0.26 23.08 23.91
CA PRO A 142 -0.12 23.46 22.51
C PRO A 142 0.55 22.40 21.62
N GLU A 143 1.50 21.63 22.16
CA GLU A 143 2.13 20.51 21.46
C GLU A 143 1.10 19.44 21.05
N GLN A 144 0.17 19.08 21.93
CA GLN A 144 -0.87 18.08 21.68
C GLN A 144 -1.91 18.60 20.69
N GLN A 145 -2.20 19.90 20.75
CA GLN A 145 -3.07 20.55 19.78
C GLN A 145 -2.46 20.52 18.38
N LEU A 146 -1.15 20.79 18.25
CA LEU A 146 -0.48 20.67 16.97
C LEU A 146 -0.45 19.23 16.45
N VAL A 147 -0.14 18.25 17.32
CA VAL A 147 -0.19 16.82 16.99
C VAL A 147 -1.54 16.45 16.40
N LYS A 148 -2.62 16.92 17.02
CA LYS A 148 -3.98 16.68 16.55
C LYS A 148 -4.23 17.31 15.18
N VAL A 149 -3.89 18.59 14.98
CA VAL A 149 -4.07 19.27 13.69
C VAL A 149 -3.29 18.55 12.57
N VAL A 150 -2.05 18.16 12.84
CA VAL A 150 -1.21 17.40 11.91
C VAL A 150 -1.83 16.03 11.62
N ASN A 151 -2.33 15.33 12.64
CA ASN A 151 -2.96 14.03 12.47
C ASN A 151 -4.25 14.14 11.63
N ASP A 152 -5.12 15.08 11.95
CA ASP A 152 -6.36 15.33 11.21
C ASP A 152 -6.06 15.68 9.76
N GLU A 153 -5.01 16.49 9.50
CA GLU A 153 -4.59 16.80 8.13
C GLU A 153 -4.01 15.59 7.41
N LEU A 154 -3.20 14.75 8.08
CA LEU A 154 -2.68 13.52 7.48
C LEU A 154 -3.82 12.55 7.14
N VAL A 155 -4.84 12.45 7.99
CA VAL A 155 -6.04 11.65 7.73
C VAL A 155 -6.78 12.19 6.50
N GLN A 156 -6.95 13.52 6.40
CA GLN A 156 -7.56 14.15 5.22
C GLN A 156 -6.74 13.89 3.96
N LEU A 157 -5.42 14.03 4.03
CA LEU A 157 -4.50 13.80 2.92
C LEU A 157 -4.53 12.33 2.45
N MET A 158 -4.69 11.37 3.37
CA MET A 158 -4.84 9.95 3.05
C MET A 158 -6.22 9.59 2.47
N GLY A 159 -7.17 10.52 2.50
CA GLY A 159 -8.47 10.39 1.84
C GLY A 159 -9.68 10.39 2.77
N GLY A 160 -9.49 10.51 4.09
CA GLY A 160 -10.54 10.68 5.11
C GLY A 160 -11.46 9.48 5.33
N GLU A 161 -12.10 9.00 4.27
CA GLU A 161 -13.08 7.91 4.30
C GLU A 161 -12.59 6.67 3.54
N VAL A 162 -12.96 5.49 4.05
CA VAL A 162 -12.70 4.21 3.40
C VAL A 162 -13.71 4.03 2.27
N SER A 163 -13.25 3.99 1.03
CA SER A 163 -14.06 3.65 -0.14
C SER A 163 -13.92 2.17 -0.48
N ASP A 164 -15.04 1.44 -0.48
CA ASP A 164 -15.08 0.05 -0.95
C ASP A 164 -15.00 -0.05 -2.48
N LEU A 165 -14.60 -1.23 -2.98
CA LEU A 165 -14.64 -1.54 -4.41
C LEU A 165 -16.08 -1.49 -4.93
N VAL A 166 -16.29 -0.86 -6.09
CA VAL A 166 -17.60 -0.82 -6.73
C VAL A 166 -17.82 -2.10 -7.52
N PHE A 167 -18.89 -2.82 -7.18
CA PHE A 167 -19.32 -4.00 -7.90
C PHE A 167 -20.40 -3.66 -8.94
N ALA A 168 -20.37 -4.38 -10.06
CA ALA A 168 -21.39 -4.23 -11.10
C ALA A 168 -22.77 -4.65 -10.57
N LYS A 169 -23.81 -3.88 -10.93
CA LYS A 169 -25.20 -4.21 -10.57
C LYS A 169 -25.71 -5.45 -11.32
N THR A 170 -25.20 -5.69 -12.52
CA THR A 170 -25.63 -6.78 -13.41
C THR A 170 -24.43 -7.40 -14.10
N GLY A 171 -24.35 -8.73 -14.08
CA GLY A 171 -23.26 -9.48 -14.69
C GLY A 171 -21.94 -9.44 -13.90
N PRO A 172 -20.85 -9.98 -14.45
CA PRO A 172 -19.55 -9.97 -13.79
C PRO A 172 -19.02 -8.54 -13.61
N THR A 173 -18.49 -8.26 -12.43
CA THR A 173 -17.69 -7.06 -12.17
C THR A 173 -16.35 -7.20 -12.89
N VAL A 174 -16.01 -6.25 -13.75
CA VAL A 174 -14.74 -6.30 -14.50
C VAL A 174 -13.77 -5.30 -13.89
N ILE A 175 -12.63 -5.79 -13.42
CA ILE A 175 -11.54 -5.01 -12.85
C ILE A 175 -10.36 -5.07 -13.83
N LEU A 176 -9.99 -3.92 -14.38
CA LEU A 176 -8.83 -3.78 -15.25
C LEU A 176 -7.63 -3.30 -14.44
N LEU A 177 -6.57 -4.10 -14.32
CA LEU A 177 -5.33 -3.64 -13.73
C LEU A 177 -4.46 -2.99 -14.80
N ALA A 178 -4.00 -1.77 -14.53
CA ALA A 178 -3.03 -1.07 -15.37
C ALA A 178 -1.82 -0.64 -14.54
N GLY A 179 -0.73 -0.27 -15.18
CA GLY A 179 0.46 0.29 -14.51
C GLY A 179 1.77 -0.09 -15.16
N LEU A 180 2.85 0.53 -14.69
CA LEU A 180 4.18 0.33 -15.26
C LEU A 180 4.72 -1.09 -15.07
N GLN A 181 5.79 -1.41 -15.79
CA GLN A 181 6.49 -2.69 -15.65
C GLN A 181 7.12 -2.81 -14.26
N GLY A 182 7.17 -4.04 -13.71
CA GLY A 182 7.88 -4.30 -12.44
C GLY A 182 7.17 -3.82 -11.16
N VAL A 183 6.00 -3.18 -11.26
CA VAL A 183 5.20 -2.72 -10.09
C VAL A 183 4.41 -3.84 -9.42
N GLY A 184 4.46 -5.07 -9.94
CA GLY A 184 3.81 -6.23 -9.31
C GLY A 184 2.35 -6.50 -9.72
N LYS A 185 1.90 -6.02 -10.88
CA LYS A 185 0.52 -6.23 -11.41
C LYS A 185 0.04 -7.69 -11.35
N THR A 186 0.80 -8.62 -11.92
CA THR A 186 0.45 -10.05 -11.93
C THR A 186 0.29 -10.63 -10.52
N THR A 187 1.13 -10.19 -9.57
CA THR A 187 1.04 -10.60 -8.16
C THR A 187 -0.18 -9.99 -7.48
N VAL A 188 -0.47 -8.71 -7.75
CA VAL A 188 -1.65 -8.01 -7.24
C VAL A 188 -2.94 -8.65 -7.79
N CYS A 189 -2.99 -9.02 -9.06
CA CYS A 189 -4.10 -9.78 -9.66
C CYS A 189 -4.46 -11.00 -8.81
N ALA A 190 -3.48 -11.86 -8.52
CA ALA A 190 -3.69 -13.07 -7.74
C ALA A 190 -4.09 -12.77 -6.27
N LYS A 191 -3.46 -11.78 -5.64
CA LYS A 191 -3.78 -11.35 -4.26
C LYS A 191 -5.21 -10.78 -4.18
N LEU A 192 -5.61 -9.95 -5.14
CA LEU A 192 -6.93 -9.36 -5.23
C LEU A 192 -8.00 -10.44 -5.46
N ALA A 193 -7.75 -11.37 -6.38
CA ALA A 193 -8.66 -12.50 -6.61
C ALA A 193 -8.84 -13.36 -5.35
N PHE A 194 -7.75 -13.63 -4.64
CA PHE A 194 -7.81 -14.37 -3.38
C PHE A 194 -8.58 -13.63 -2.28
N TYR A 195 -8.38 -12.32 -2.18
CA TYR A 195 -9.12 -11.46 -1.26
C TYR A 195 -10.62 -11.48 -1.54
N LEU A 196 -11.02 -11.29 -2.81
CA LEU A 196 -12.42 -11.34 -3.22
C LEU A 196 -13.05 -12.72 -3.03
N LYS A 197 -12.28 -13.79 -3.28
CA LYS A 197 -12.69 -15.17 -2.97
C LYS A 197 -12.96 -15.37 -1.48
N LYS A 198 -12.13 -14.81 -0.59
CA LYS A 198 -12.39 -14.83 0.86
C LYS A 198 -13.64 -14.05 1.27
N MET A 199 -14.05 -13.07 0.47
CA MET A 199 -15.33 -12.36 0.64
C MET A 199 -16.53 -13.15 0.06
N GLY A 200 -16.31 -14.36 -0.46
CA GLY A 200 -17.36 -15.22 -1.01
C GLY A 200 -17.70 -14.96 -2.47
N LYS A 201 -16.89 -14.18 -3.20
CA LYS A 201 -17.08 -13.94 -4.64
C LYS A 201 -16.36 -15.00 -5.47
N SER A 202 -16.98 -15.48 -6.53
CA SER A 202 -16.30 -16.25 -7.56
C SER A 202 -15.47 -15.32 -8.44
N CYS A 203 -14.22 -15.69 -8.72
CA CYS A 203 -13.30 -14.87 -9.49
C CYS A 203 -12.73 -15.64 -10.68
N MET A 204 -12.36 -14.92 -11.73
CA MET A 204 -11.57 -15.43 -12.84
C MET A 204 -10.51 -14.40 -13.22
N LEU A 205 -9.30 -14.87 -13.47
CA LEU A 205 -8.19 -14.05 -13.95
C LEU A 205 -8.13 -14.15 -15.49
N VAL A 206 -7.79 -13.06 -16.16
CA VAL A 206 -7.56 -13.03 -17.61
C VAL A 206 -6.13 -12.57 -17.87
N ALA A 207 -5.35 -13.41 -18.53
CA ALA A 207 -3.96 -13.15 -18.86
C ALA A 207 -3.86 -12.34 -20.17
N ALA A 208 -3.86 -11.01 -20.06
CA ALA A 208 -3.72 -10.10 -21.21
C ALA A 208 -2.30 -9.52 -21.36
N ASP A 209 -1.33 -9.94 -20.52
CA ASP A 209 0.10 -9.66 -20.70
C ASP A 209 0.73 -10.67 -21.67
N VAL A 210 0.56 -10.42 -22.97
CA VAL A 210 1.09 -11.28 -24.07
C VAL A 210 2.54 -10.97 -24.43
N TYR A 211 3.09 -9.88 -23.91
CA TYR A 211 4.42 -9.38 -24.29
C TYR A 211 5.53 -9.91 -23.39
N ARG A 212 5.23 -10.12 -22.10
CA ARG A 212 6.23 -10.58 -21.16
C ARG A 212 6.39 -12.11 -21.24
N PRO A 213 7.63 -12.62 -21.41
CA PRO A 213 7.88 -14.05 -21.40
C PRO A 213 7.36 -14.71 -20.12
N ALA A 214 6.70 -15.86 -20.26
CA ALA A 214 6.13 -16.64 -19.17
C ALA A 214 5.14 -15.88 -18.25
N ALA A 215 4.61 -14.71 -18.65
CA ALA A 215 3.64 -13.98 -17.83
C ALA A 215 2.32 -14.75 -17.67
N ILE A 216 1.87 -15.40 -18.75
CA ILE A 216 0.69 -16.30 -18.73
C ILE A 216 0.93 -17.47 -17.78
N ASP A 217 2.10 -18.12 -17.85
CA ASP A 217 2.46 -19.24 -16.98
C ASP A 217 2.55 -18.79 -15.52
N GLN A 218 3.17 -17.64 -15.27
CA GLN A 218 3.25 -17.04 -13.94
C GLN A 218 1.86 -16.78 -13.36
N LEU A 219 0.97 -16.15 -14.12
CA LEU A 219 -0.41 -15.89 -13.66
C LEU A 219 -1.16 -17.21 -13.44
N THR A 220 -0.95 -18.21 -14.29
CA THR A 220 -1.55 -19.55 -14.17
C THR A 220 -1.09 -20.27 -12.90
N ILE A 221 0.21 -20.25 -12.60
CA ILE A 221 0.76 -20.82 -11.36
C ILE A 221 0.17 -20.09 -10.13
N LEU A 222 0.11 -18.76 -10.17
CA LEU A 222 -0.46 -17.97 -9.08
C LEU A 222 -1.96 -18.24 -8.91
N GLY A 223 -2.72 -18.29 -10.00
CA GLY A 223 -4.14 -18.64 -10.02
C GLY A 223 -4.40 -20.01 -9.42
N LYS A 224 -3.62 -21.02 -9.81
CA LYS A 224 -3.67 -22.37 -9.21
C LYS A 224 -3.40 -22.34 -7.69
N LYS A 225 -2.39 -21.59 -7.24
CA LYS A 225 -2.07 -21.46 -5.80
C LYS A 225 -3.23 -20.86 -4.99
N VAL A 226 -3.97 -19.90 -5.54
CA VAL A 226 -5.13 -19.29 -4.86
C VAL A 226 -6.46 -19.99 -5.18
N GLY A 227 -6.43 -21.01 -6.03
CA GLY A 227 -7.60 -21.75 -6.51
C GLY A 227 -8.57 -20.86 -7.29
N VAL A 228 -8.06 -20.01 -8.17
CA VAL A 228 -8.82 -19.13 -9.07
C VAL A 228 -8.50 -19.51 -10.52
N PRO A 229 -9.50 -19.75 -11.38
CA PRO A 229 -9.28 -20.07 -12.78
C PRO A 229 -8.63 -18.91 -13.54
N VAL A 230 -7.76 -19.23 -14.50
CA VAL A 230 -7.10 -18.27 -15.38
C VAL A 230 -7.51 -18.57 -16.82
N TYR A 231 -7.94 -17.54 -17.53
CA TYR A 231 -8.21 -17.58 -18.96
C TYR A 231 -7.03 -17.01 -19.74
N SER A 232 -6.65 -17.69 -20.82
CA SER A 232 -5.54 -17.30 -21.70
C SER A 232 -5.74 -17.89 -23.10
N GLU A 233 -5.36 -17.15 -24.15
CA GLU A 233 -5.37 -17.60 -25.54
C GLU A 233 -3.95 -17.64 -26.15
N GLY A 234 -2.93 -17.80 -25.30
CA GLY A 234 -1.52 -17.75 -25.72
C GLY A 234 -1.05 -16.31 -26.02
N THR A 235 0.01 -16.19 -26.83
CA THR A 235 0.68 -14.91 -27.13
C THR A 235 0.34 -14.33 -28.50
N GLU A 236 -0.38 -15.06 -29.35
CA GLU A 236 -0.68 -14.65 -30.73
C GLU A 236 -1.90 -13.73 -30.83
N ALA A 237 -2.85 -13.86 -29.90
CA ALA A 237 -4.06 -13.06 -29.85
C ALA A 237 -3.80 -11.65 -29.28
N LYS A 238 -4.57 -10.66 -29.74
CA LYS A 238 -4.47 -9.30 -29.22
C LYS A 238 -4.99 -9.21 -27.78
N PRO A 239 -4.40 -8.38 -26.89
CA PRO A 239 -4.87 -8.24 -25.51
C PRO A 239 -6.36 -7.86 -25.38
N SER A 240 -6.88 -7.06 -26.31
CA SER A 240 -8.29 -6.66 -26.36
C SER A 240 -9.23 -7.82 -26.70
N GLU A 241 -8.79 -8.76 -27.54
CA GLU A 241 -9.53 -9.96 -27.90
C GLU A 241 -9.55 -10.96 -26.74
N ILE A 242 -8.39 -11.21 -26.13
CA ILE A 242 -8.25 -12.07 -24.95
C ILE A 242 -9.15 -11.58 -23.80
N ALA A 243 -9.12 -10.26 -23.54
CA ALA A 243 -9.96 -9.66 -22.51
C ALA A 243 -11.46 -9.82 -22.82
N LYS A 244 -11.86 -9.65 -24.08
CA LYS A 244 -13.25 -9.78 -24.53
C LYS A 244 -13.76 -11.21 -24.44
N ASN A 245 -12.96 -12.18 -24.88
CA ASN A 245 -13.34 -13.59 -24.85
C ASN A 245 -13.30 -14.15 -23.43
N GLY A 246 -12.32 -13.75 -22.61
CA GLY A 246 -12.31 -14.05 -21.18
C GLY A 246 -13.55 -13.52 -20.48
N LEU A 247 -14.03 -12.31 -20.82
CA LEU A 247 -15.29 -11.81 -20.30
C LEU A 247 -16.51 -12.65 -20.74
N LYS A 248 -16.53 -13.16 -21.97
CA LYS A 248 -17.61 -14.07 -22.44
C LYS A 248 -17.59 -15.39 -21.67
N GLU A 249 -16.41 -15.96 -21.44
CA GLU A 249 -16.26 -17.19 -20.66
C GLU A 249 -16.68 -17.00 -19.20
N ALA A 250 -16.33 -15.87 -18.59
CA ALA A 250 -16.80 -15.55 -17.24
C ALA A 250 -18.32 -15.46 -17.16
N LYS A 251 -18.97 -14.88 -18.19
CA LYS A 251 -20.43 -14.81 -18.27
C LYS A 251 -21.06 -16.20 -18.41
N SER A 252 -20.50 -17.08 -19.23
CA SER A 252 -21.03 -18.45 -19.38
C SER A 252 -20.84 -19.28 -18.11
N LYS A 253 -19.73 -19.08 -17.39
CA LYS A 253 -19.44 -19.72 -16.09
C LYS A 253 -20.11 -19.06 -14.89
N LYS A 254 -20.87 -17.98 -15.10
CA LYS A 254 -21.55 -17.18 -14.06
C LYS A 254 -20.59 -16.70 -12.95
N THR A 255 -19.39 -16.30 -13.34
CA THR A 255 -18.38 -15.74 -12.42
C THR A 255 -18.79 -14.33 -11.96
N ASP A 256 -18.59 -14.01 -10.69
CA ASP A 256 -18.95 -12.70 -10.12
C ASP A 256 -17.97 -11.60 -10.49
N VAL A 257 -16.66 -11.91 -10.54
CA VAL A 257 -15.59 -10.94 -10.79
C VAL A 257 -14.58 -11.45 -11.81
N VAL A 258 -14.23 -10.61 -12.76
CA VAL A 258 -13.17 -10.82 -13.74
C VAL A 258 -12.08 -9.80 -13.50
N ILE A 259 -10.85 -10.26 -13.31
CA ILE A 259 -9.68 -9.39 -13.16
C ILE A 259 -8.78 -9.58 -14.38
N VAL A 260 -8.51 -8.50 -15.10
CA VAL A 260 -7.69 -8.51 -16.31
C VAL A 260 -6.29 -8.02 -15.96
N ASP A 261 -5.29 -8.90 -16.12
CA ASP A 261 -3.87 -8.56 -15.96
C ASP A 261 -3.33 -8.06 -17.30
N THR A 262 -3.08 -6.76 -17.44
CA THR A 262 -2.50 -6.20 -18.65
C THR A 262 -0.98 -6.18 -18.57
N ALA A 263 -0.34 -6.07 -19.73
CA ALA A 263 1.08 -5.79 -19.80
C ALA A 263 1.45 -4.48 -19.10
N GLY A 264 2.69 -4.40 -18.63
CA GLY A 264 3.34 -3.14 -18.26
C GLY A 264 4.24 -2.62 -19.37
N ARG A 265 4.57 -1.34 -19.29
CA ARG A 265 5.69 -0.73 -20.01
C ARG A 265 6.54 0.10 -19.06
N LEU A 266 7.76 0.41 -19.50
CA LEU A 266 8.72 1.22 -18.76
C LEU A 266 8.27 2.67 -18.63
N GLN A 267 7.60 3.20 -19.66
CA GLN A 267 7.14 4.57 -19.69
C GLN A 267 5.69 4.65 -20.18
N VAL A 268 5.04 5.78 -19.92
CA VAL A 268 3.77 6.11 -20.53
C VAL A 268 4.01 6.47 -21.99
N ASP A 269 3.87 5.48 -22.87
CA ASP A 269 3.93 5.68 -24.31
C ASP A 269 2.53 5.64 -24.96
N LYS A 270 2.41 6.26 -26.14
CA LYS A 270 1.13 6.37 -26.87
C LYS A 270 0.60 5.00 -27.33
N ALA A 271 1.49 4.07 -27.68
CA ALA A 271 1.10 2.76 -28.18
C ALA A 271 0.43 1.93 -27.07
N MET A 272 1.02 1.91 -25.88
CA MET A 272 0.48 1.30 -24.67
C MET A 272 -0.86 1.90 -24.29
N MET A 273 -0.97 3.23 -24.29
CA MET A 273 -2.24 3.90 -23.95
C MET A 273 -3.33 3.57 -24.96
N ASN A 274 -3.00 3.48 -26.24
CA ASN A 274 -3.96 3.07 -27.26
C ASN A 274 -4.43 1.62 -27.06
N GLU A 275 -3.52 0.69 -26.78
CA GLU A 275 -3.87 -0.69 -26.47
C GLU A 275 -4.76 -0.80 -25.21
N LEU A 276 -4.41 -0.09 -24.12
CA LEU A 276 -5.24 -0.06 -22.92
C LEU A 276 -6.62 0.56 -23.19
N LYS A 277 -6.71 1.58 -24.06
CA LYS A 277 -7.99 2.14 -24.52
C LYS A 277 -8.80 1.11 -25.31
N GLU A 278 -8.17 0.30 -26.14
CA GLU A 278 -8.84 -0.79 -26.87
C GLU A 278 -9.38 -1.86 -25.93
N VAL A 279 -8.57 -2.31 -24.98
CA VAL A 279 -8.99 -3.26 -23.93
C VAL A 279 -10.16 -2.67 -23.13
N LYS A 280 -10.05 -1.41 -22.68
CA LYS A 280 -11.12 -0.70 -21.95
C LYS A 280 -12.42 -0.65 -22.77
N LYS A 281 -12.35 -0.33 -24.07
CA LYS A 281 -13.52 -0.30 -24.96
C LYS A 281 -14.14 -1.69 -25.13
N ALA A 282 -13.32 -2.74 -25.20
CA ALA A 282 -13.77 -4.11 -25.40
C ALA A 282 -14.51 -4.69 -24.19
N VAL A 283 -14.01 -4.43 -22.97
CA VAL A 283 -14.56 -5.04 -21.75
C VAL A 283 -15.41 -4.11 -20.88
N LYS A 284 -15.36 -2.79 -21.12
CA LYS A 284 -16.08 -1.75 -20.35
C LYS A 284 -15.94 -1.98 -18.83
N PRO A 285 -14.73 -1.87 -18.28
CA PRO A 285 -14.46 -2.24 -16.89
C PRO A 285 -15.27 -1.39 -15.91
N THR A 286 -15.72 -2.03 -14.82
CA THR A 286 -16.36 -1.36 -13.70
C THR A 286 -15.35 -0.56 -12.89
N GLU A 287 -14.16 -1.14 -12.71
CA GLU A 287 -13.04 -0.55 -11.98
C GLU A 287 -11.79 -0.61 -12.83
N ILE A 288 -11.04 0.49 -12.87
CA ILE A 288 -9.70 0.56 -13.47
C ILE A 288 -8.74 0.90 -12.35
N LEU A 289 -7.93 -0.07 -11.93
CA LEU A 289 -7.01 0.07 -10.82
C LEU A 289 -5.59 0.22 -11.32
N LEU A 290 -4.96 1.35 -11.01
CA LEU A 290 -3.56 1.61 -11.32
C LEU A 290 -2.67 1.01 -10.23
N VAL A 291 -1.81 0.06 -10.60
CA VAL A 291 -0.81 -0.49 -9.69
C VAL A 291 0.44 0.37 -9.76
N VAL A 292 0.88 0.88 -8.61
CA VAL A 292 2.06 1.73 -8.45
C VAL A 292 2.96 1.14 -7.38
N ASP A 293 4.27 1.23 -7.58
CA ASP A 293 5.25 0.81 -6.59
C ASP A 293 5.43 1.92 -5.53
N ALA A 294 5.44 1.55 -4.25
CA ALA A 294 5.69 2.49 -3.16
C ALA A 294 7.08 3.15 -3.26
N MET A 295 8.04 2.51 -3.95
CA MET A 295 9.37 3.08 -4.21
C MET A 295 9.37 4.19 -5.26
N THR A 296 8.31 4.35 -6.05
CA THR A 296 8.23 5.39 -7.11
C THR A 296 8.15 6.82 -6.56
N GLY A 297 8.04 6.99 -5.24
CA GLY A 297 8.23 8.27 -4.54
C GLY A 297 7.43 9.42 -5.16
N GLN A 298 8.11 10.51 -5.50
CA GLN A 298 7.51 11.73 -6.05
C GLN A 298 6.94 11.56 -7.46
N GLU A 299 7.50 10.65 -8.28
CA GLU A 299 7.05 10.43 -9.66
C GLU A 299 5.67 9.77 -9.75
N ALA A 300 5.23 9.14 -8.65
CA ALA A 300 3.95 8.45 -8.58
C ALA A 300 2.76 9.40 -8.86
N ALA A 301 2.82 10.65 -8.41
CA ALA A 301 1.75 11.64 -8.65
C ALA A 301 1.62 12.00 -10.14
N ALA A 302 2.74 12.19 -10.83
CA ALA A 302 2.76 12.49 -12.27
C ALA A 302 2.25 11.30 -13.09
N LEU A 303 2.67 10.09 -12.72
CA LEU A 303 2.24 8.85 -13.35
C LEU A 303 0.72 8.66 -13.26
N VAL A 304 0.17 8.81 -12.06
CA VAL A 304 -1.26 8.73 -11.80
C VAL A 304 -2.02 9.76 -12.62
N GLY A 305 -1.53 11.00 -12.64
CA GLY A 305 -2.12 12.08 -13.44
C GLY A 305 -2.20 11.72 -14.93
N ALA A 306 -1.09 11.25 -15.50
CA ALA A 306 -1.01 10.87 -16.91
C ALA A 306 -1.97 9.72 -17.26
N PHE A 307 -1.98 8.64 -16.48
CA PHE A 307 -2.90 7.53 -16.72
C PHE A 307 -4.36 7.93 -16.50
N ASN A 308 -4.64 8.81 -15.55
CA ASN A 308 -6.01 9.23 -15.29
C ASN A 308 -6.58 10.08 -16.44
N VAL A 309 -5.77 10.96 -17.03
CA VAL A 309 -6.17 11.74 -18.21
C VAL A 309 -6.44 10.82 -19.42
N GLU A 310 -5.57 9.84 -19.64
CA GLU A 310 -5.64 8.99 -20.84
C GLU A 310 -6.67 7.86 -20.73
N ILE A 311 -6.75 7.20 -19.57
CA ILE A 311 -7.55 5.98 -19.37
C ILE A 311 -8.72 6.21 -18.40
N GLY A 312 -8.67 7.18 -17.50
CA GLY A 312 -9.68 7.41 -16.46
C GLY A 312 -9.64 6.31 -15.40
N ILE A 313 -8.77 6.48 -14.42
CA ILE A 313 -8.56 5.53 -13.32
C ILE A 313 -9.63 5.75 -12.24
N THR A 314 -10.08 4.67 -11.61
CA THR A 314 -11.03 4.73 -10.49
C THR A 314 -10.36 4.53 -9.13
N GLY A 315 -9.23 3.82 -9.10
CA GLY A 315 -8.45 3.64 -7.88
C GLY A 315 -6.98 3.29 -8.15
N ALA A 316 -6.16 3.31 -7.10
CA ALA A 316 -4.76 2.91 -7.18
C ALA A 316 -4.42 1.87 -6.10
N ILE A 317 -3.52 0.94 -6.44
CA ILE A 317 -2.98 -0.06 -5.53
C ILE A 317 -1.49 0.20 -5.38
N LEU A 318 -1.04 0.44 -4.15
CA LEU A 318 0.37 0.54 -3.83
C LEU A 318 0.95 -0.83 -3.49
N THR A 319 2.09 -1.15 -4.07
CA THR A 319 2.83 -2.40 -3.85
C THR A 319 4.18 -2.15 -3.20
N LYS A 320 4.84 -3.24 -2.77
CA LYS A 320 6.17 -3.24 -2.14
C LYS A 320 6.28 -2.35 -0.89
N LEU A 321 5.18 -2.25 -0.14
CA LEU A 321 5.13 -1.54 1.15
C LEU A 321 6.02 -2.16 2.23
N ASP A 322 6.47 -3.40 1.99
CA ASP A 322 7.42 -4.15 2.80
C ASP A 322 8.90 -3.82 2.51
N GLY A 323 9.17 -3.04 1.45
CA GLY A 323 10.52 -2.57 1.15
C GLY A 323 10.93 -1.33 1.97
N ASP A 324 12.11 -0.79 1.67
CA ASP A 324 12.63 0.50 2.19
C ASP A 324 11.87 1.70 1.59
N SER A 325 10.54 1.59 1.53
CA SER A 325 9.64 2.59 0.99
C SER A 325 9.21 3.53 2.12
N ARG A 326 9.39 4.82 1.92
CA ARG A 326 9.31 5.81 3.01
C ARG A 326 7.91 6.39 3.26
N GLY A 327 6.84 5.77 2.75
CA GLY A 327 5.48 6.29 2.97
C GLY A 327 4.97 7.28 1.92
N GLY A 328 5.85 8.13 1.38
CA GLY A 328 5.44 9.36 0.69
C GLY A 328 4.76 9.19 -0.66
N ALA A 329 4.99 8.07 -1.35
CA ALA A 329 4.26 7.75 -2.58
C ALA A 329 2.74 7.64 -2.33
N ALA A 330 2.33 7.09 -1.19
CA ALA A 330 0.92 6.94 -0.85
C ALA A 330 0.19 8.28 -0.72
N LEU A 331 0.82 9.21 -0.02
CA LEU A 331 0.33 10.58 0.17
C LEU A 331 0.31 11.36 -1.16
N SER A 332 1.31 11.11 -2.01
CA SER A 332 1.45 11.82 -3.30
C SER A 332 0.44 11.36 -4.35
N ILE A 333 0.10 10.07 -4.39
CA ILE A 333 -0.87 9.51 -5.34
C ILE A 333 -2.27 10.07 -5.09
N LYS A 334 -2.71 10.14 -3.83
CA LYS A 334 -4.10 10.49 -3.51
C LYS A 334 -4.45 11.92 -3.93
N GLU A 335 -3.57 12.89 -3.67
CA GLU A 335 -3.76 14.28 -4.11
C GLU A 335 -3.91 14.37 -5.64
N GLY A 336 -3.09 13.61 -6.38
CA GLY A 336 -3.16 13.52 -7.85
C GLY A 336 -4.49 12.94 -8.35
N VAL A 337 -4.98 11.85 -7.74
CA VAL A 337 -6.29 11.26 -8.07
C VAL A 337 -7.43 12.22 -7.72
N TRP A 338 -7.37 12.87 -6.55
CA TRP A 338 -8.45 13.72 -6.05
C TRP A 338 -8.62 15.02 -6.84
N LYS A 339 -7.52 15.71 -7.16
CA LYS A 339 -7.55 16.89 -8.06
C LYS A 339 -8.16 16.54 -9.41
N ALA A 340 -7.89 15.35 -9.94
CA ALA A 340 -8.42 14.94 -11.23
C ALA A 340 -9.90 14.49 -11.17
N HIS A 341 -10.36 13.90 -10.07
CA HIS A 341 -11.78 13.58 -9.85
C HIS A 341 -12.66 14.83 -9.66
N GLN A 342 -12.15 15.91 -9.08
CA GLN A 342 -12.88 17.19 -9.02
C GLN A 342 -13.10 17.84 -10.40
N VAL A 343 -12.19 17.63 -11.35
CA VAL A 343 -12.32 18.15 -12.73
C VAL A 343 -13.36 17.36 -13.53
N HIS A 344 -13.59 16.08 -13.22
CA HIS A 344 -14.47 15.19 -13.99
C HIS A 344 -15.84 14.88 -13.37
N ARG A 345 -16.15 15.38 -12.16
CA ARG A 345 -17.54 15.41 -11.69
C ARG A 345 -18.24 16.63 -12.28
N PRO A 346 -19.30 16.48 -13.11
CA PRO A 346 -20.22 17.60 -13.29
C PRO A 346 -20.71 17.99 -11.90
N ARG A 347 -20.64 19.29 -11.58
CA ARG A 347 -21.21 19.83 -10.35
C ARG A 347 -22.62 19.27 -10.24
N ARG A 348 -22.84 18.36 -9.29
CA ARG A 348 -24.19 18.03 -8.86
C ARG A 348 -24.66 19.29 -8.14
N THR A 349 -25.27 20.19 -8.90
CA THR A 349 -26.20 21.17 -8.35
C THR A 349 -27.23 20.37 -7.57
N CYS A 350 -27.35 20.67 -6.28
CA CYS A 350 -28.46 20.20 -5.45
C CYS A 350 -29.79 20.60 -6.07
#